data_AF-A0A9E2IID7-F1
#
_entry.id   AF-A0A9E2IID7-F1
#
_cell.length_a   1.000
_cell.length_b   1.000
_cell.length_c   1.000
_cell.angle_alpha   90.00
_cell.angle_beta   90.00
_cell.angle_gamma   90.00
#
_symmetry.space_group_name_H-M   'P 1'
#
loop_
_entity.id
_entity.type
_entity.pdbx_description
1 polymer ?
#
loop_
_entity_poly.entity_id
_entity_poly.type
_entity_poly.pdbx_seq_one_letter_code
_entity_poly.pdbx_strand_id
1 'polypeptide(L)'
;MAGRLKLKNGGKAVLSYETIYRFIYKEENKHLKLWQELPRGHAKRRKWHGRAGKVEKIPNRVSIHDRPEIIETREEFSHWEGDSIVGRGKRHGFHTEVERKTRYLLAKLLPKLDSVNSVVAQIKIFGSLPFSARKTVTLDNGLEFVRHQELTQETGMNVYFADPYKSRQRGTNENTNGLLRRYLPKKTSFRNLSQGELNDIVAEINNRPRKCLGYVEPVELFMSYNNERS
;
A
#
# COMPACT_ATOMS: atom_id res chain seq x y z
N MET A 1 6.39 17.26 -1.58
CA MET A 1 6.24 18.66 -2.03
C MET A 1 7.58 19.38 -2.20
N ALA A 2 8.38 19.61 -1.15
CA ALA A 2 9.65 20.38 -1.26
C ALA A 2 10.61 19.91 -2.39
N GLY A 3 10.81 18.59 -2.56
CA GLY A 3 11.65 18.08 -3.64
C GLY A 3 11.09 18.28 -5.05
N ARG A 4 9.77 18.10 -5.25
CA ARG A 4 9.11 18.38 -6.54
C ARG A 4 9.14 19.88 -6.88
N LEU A 5 8.96 20.74 -5.89
CA LEU A 5 9.07 22.20 -6.06
C LEU A 5 10.48 22.62 -6.45
N LYS A 6 11.53 22.02 -5.86
CA LYS A 6 12.92 22.26 -6.26
C LYS A 6 13.16 21.86 -7.73
N LEU A 7 12.61 20.73 -8.18
CA LEU A 7 12.70 20.31 -9.59
C LEU A 7 11.97 21.28 -10.52
N LYS A 8 10.72 21.66 -10.19
CA LYS A 8 9.94 22.63 -10.98
C LYS A 8 10.60 24.01 -11.06
N ASN A 9 11.36 24.41 -10.03
CA ASN A 9 12.00 25.72 -9.96
C ASN A 9 13.48 25.72 -10.40
N GLY A 10 13.91 24.75 -11.21
CA GLY A 10 15.27 24.72 -11.77
C GLY A 10 16.37 24.60 -10.70
N GLY A 11 16.11 23.91 -9.59
CA GLY A 11 17.09 23.68 -8.53
C GLY A 11 17.18 24.77 -7.46
N LYS A 12 16.49 25.91 -7.62
CA LYS A 12 16.46 26.99 -6.62
C LYS A 12 15.85 26.50 -5.30
N ALA A 13 16.40 26.96 -4.17
CA ALA A 13 15.97 26.52 -2.85
C ALA A 13 14.53 26.96 -2.55
N VAL A 14 13.66 25.97 -2.29
CA VAL A 14 12.31 26.15 -1.74
C VAL A 14 12.34 25.56 -0.33
N LEU A 15 11.60 26.16 0.61
CA LEU A 15 11.42 25.72 2.01
C LEU A 15 11.65 24.21 2.20
N SER A 16 12.68 23.83 2.95
CA SER A 16 13.05 22.42 3.16
C SER A 16 12.20 21.80 4.28
N TYR A 17 12.11 20.47 4.30
CA TYR A 17 11.43 19.77 5.40
C TYR A 17 12.11 20.07 6.74
N GLU A 18 13.43 20.29 6.74
CA GLU A 18 14.20 20.61 7.92
C GLU A 18 13.85 22.00 8.46
N THR A 19 13.61 22.98 7.59
CA THR A 19 13.12 24.30 7.97
C THR A 19 11.74 24.21 8.65
N ILE A 20 10.86 23.35 8.12
CA ILE A 20 9.54 23.09 8.73
C ILE A 20 9.69 22.45 10.12
N TYR A 21 10.56 21.43 10.27
CA TYR A 21 10.78 20.82 11.58
C TYR A 21 11.44 21.79 12.58
N ARG A 22 12.43 22.58 12.14
CA ARG A 22 13.04 23.63 12.98
C ARG A 22 11.99 24.64 13.45
N PHE A 23 11.05 25.04 12.58
CA PHE A 23 9.94 25.90 12.95
C PHE A 23 9.02 25.23 13.99
N ILE A 24 8.60 23.98 13.76
CA ILE A 24 7.70 23.24 14.66
C ILE A 24 8.29 23.06 16.06
N TYR A 25 9.60 22.80 16.16
CA TYR A 25 10.25 22.49 17.44
C TYR A 25 10.86 23.70 18.16
N LYS A 26 10.80 24.91 17.56
CA LYS A 26 11.31 26.13 18.20
C LYS A 26 10.46 26.50 19.43
N GLU A 27 11.09 26.88 20.54
CA GLU A 27 10.40 27.15 21.82
C GLU A 27 9.24 28.15 21.67
N GLU A 28 9.47 29.24 20.93
CA GLU A 28 8.48 30.27 20.65
C GLU A 28 7.22 29.73 19.97
N ASN A 29 7.32 28.64 19.20
CA ASN A 29 6.21 28.04 18.46
C ASN A 29 5.54 26.90 19.22
N LYS A 30 6.04 26.51 20.40
CA LYS A 30 5.49 25.35 21.09
C LYS A 30 4.04 25.54 21.55
N HIS A 31 3.61 26.78 21.77
CA HIS A 31 2.22 27.08 22.10
C HIS A 31 1.23 26.64 21.00
N LEU A 32 1.68 26.56 19.74
CA LEU A 32 0.87 26.12 18.59
C LEU A 32 0.66 24.60 18.55
N LYS A 33 1.39 23.82 19.36
CA LYS A 33 1.29 22.35 19.44
C LYS A 33 1.40 21.60 18.10
N LEU A 34 2.04 22.20 17.09
CA LEU A 34 2.15 21.63 15.73
C LEU A 34 2.81 20.25 15.67
N TRP A 35 3.59 19.85 16.69
CA TRP A 35 4.15 18.50 16.77
C TRP A 35 3.08 17.42 16.93
N GLN A 36 1.88 17.75 17.41
CA GLN A 36 0.74 16.82 17.53
C GLN A 36 0.17 16.45 16.16
N GLU A 37 0.29 17.35 15.19
CA GLU A 37 -0.13 17.16 13.80
C GLU A 37 0.91 16.40 12.97
N LEU A 38 2.06 16.05 13.54
CA LEU A 38 3.08 15.29 12.82
C LEU A 38 2.63 13.84 12.59
N PRO A 39 2.88 13.27 11.39
CA PRO A 39 2.35 11.95 11.02
C PRO A 39 2.87 10.76 11.83
N ARG A 40 3.90 10.94 12.68
CA ARG A 40 4.50 9.87 13.49
C ARG A 40 4.77 10.41 14.90
N GLY A 41 4.01 9.92 15.87
CA GLY A 41 4.46 9.91 17.27
C GLY A 41 5.52 8.83 17.49
N HIS A 42 6.48 9.05 18.38
CA HIS A 42 7.45 8.02 18.76
C HIS A 42 6.71 6.79 19.31
N ALA A 43 6.83 5.66 18.61
CA ALA A 43 6.24 4.40 19.08
C ALA A 43 7.04 3.87 20.28
N LYS A 44 6.37 3.60 21.41
CA LYS A 44 6.94 2.77 22.47
C LYS A 44 7.08 1.33 21.96
N ARG A 45 8.31 0.89 21.72
CA ARG A 45 8.63 -0.49 21.33
C ARG A 45 8.22 -1.41 22.48
N ARG A 46 7.21 -2.25 22.27
CA ARG A 46 6.81 -3.27 23.25
C ARG A 46 7.70 -4.50 23.05
N LYS A 47 8.08 -5.16 24.15
CA LYS A 47 8.75 -6.47 24.10
C LYS A 47 7.82 -7.46 23.39
N TRP A 48 8.35 -8.16 22.40
CA TRP A 48 7.63 -9.20 21.69
C TRP A 48 7.70 -10.48 22.52
N HIS A 49 6.55 -10.92 23.02
CA HIS A 49 6.38 -12.25 23.58
C HIS A 49 5.81 -13.11 22.46
N GLY A 50 6.59 -14.08 21.98
CA GLY A 50 6.22 -14.94 20.86
C GLY A 50 4.80 -15.50 21.04
N ARG A 51 4.04 -15.51 19.94
CA ARG A 51 2.78 -16.26 19.87
C ARG A 51 3.04 -17.44 18.95
N ALA A 52 2.77 -18.65 19.44
CA ALA A 52 2.69 -19.82 18.57
C ALA A 52 1.53 -19.58 17.59
N GLY A 53 1.86 -19.48 16.30
CA GLY A 53 0.87 -19.32 15.26
C GLY A 53 0.04 -20.55 15.07
N LYS A 54 -1.28 -20.38 14.99
CA LYS A 54 -2.10 -21.29 14.22
C LYS A 54 -1.64 -21.16 12.75
N VAL A 55 -0.99 -22.20 12.21
CA VAL A 55 -0.65 -22.24 10.79
C VAL A 55 -1.91 -22.60 10.04
N GLU A 56 -2.73 -21.61 9.78
CA GLU A 56 -3.81 -21.73 8.81
C GLU A 56 -3.14 -21.90 7.43
N LYS A 57 -3.21 -23.12 6.88
CA LYS A 57 -2.58 -23.46 5.61
C LYS A 57 -3.47 -22.97 4.48
N ILE A 58 -2.98 -22.03 3.69
CA ILE A 58 -3.53 -21.72 2.37
C ILE A 58 -3.20 -22.90 1.45
N PRO A 59 -4.20 -23.66 0.94
CA PRO A 59 -3.96 -24.77 0.02
C PRO A 59 -3.29 -24.28 -1.25
N ASN A 60 -2.38 -25.06 -1.83
CA ASN A 60 -1.74 -24.77 -3.12
C ASN A 60 -1.01 -23.41 -3.22
N ARG A 61 -0.63 -22.81 -2.08
CA ARG A 61 0.14 -21.55 -2.11
C ARG A 61 1.50 -21.74 -2.78
N VAL A 62 1.87 -20.81 -3.66
CA VAL A 62 3.22 -20.74 -4.23
C VAL A 62 4.11 -19.86 -3.35
N SER A 63 5.31 -20.34 -3.03
CA SER A 63 6.21 -19.62 -2.13
C SER A 63 6.76 -18.37 -2.79
N ILE A 64 7.02 -17.32 -2.00
CA ILE A 64 7.76 -16.14 -2.49
C ILE A 64 9.17 -16.50 -2.99
N HIS A 65 9.74 -17.63 -2.57
CA HIS A 65 11.05 -18.09 -3.03
C HIS A 65 11.00 -18.69 -4.44
N ASP A 66 9.83 -19.06 -4.94
CA ASP A 66 9.63 -19.57 -6.32
C ASP A 66 9.42 -18.42 -7.34
N ARG A 67 9.61 -17.19 -6.87
CA ARG A 67 9.44 -15.97 -7.66
C ARG A 67 10.69 -15.71 -8.51
N PRO A 68 10.51 -15.27 -9.77
CA PRO A 68 11.63 -14.75 -10.56
C PRO A 68 12.35 -13.59 -9.85
N GLU A 69 13.68 -13.64 -9.79
CA GLU A 69 14.50 -12.66 -9.05
C GLU A 69 14.27 -11.21 -9.50
N ILE A 70 13.96 -10.99 -10.77
CA ILE A 70 13.66 -9.67 -11.35
C ILE A 70 12.58 -8.93 -10.58
N ILE A 71 11.64 -9.66 -9.97
CA ILE A 71 10.52 -9.07 -9.24
C ILE A 71 11.02 -8.35 -7.99
N GLU A 72 12.08 -8.83 -7.32
CA GLU A 72 12.63 -8.23 -6.10
C GLU A 72 13.38 -6.92 -6.33
N THR A 73 13.92 -6.71 -7.53
CA THR A 73 14.59 -5.47 -7.92
C THR A 73 13.64 -4.27 -7.92
N ARG A 74 12.34 -4.53 -8.15
CA ARG A 74 11.29 -3.51 -8.35
C ARG A 74 11.52 -2.65 -9.60
N GLU A 75 12.33 -3.13 -10.54
CA GLU A 75 12.63 -2.45 -11.80
C GLU A 75 11.65 -2.84 -12.90
N GLU A 76 10.97 -3.97 -12.77
CA GLU A 76 9.92 -4.38 -13.69
C GLU A 76 8.55 -3.86 -13.23
N PHE A 77 7.79 -3.30 -14.18
CA PHE A 77 6.41 -2.88 -13.97
C PHE A 77 5.49 -4.10 -13.93
N SER A 78 4.34 -3.98 -13.26
CA SER A 78 3.24 -4.95 -13.25
C SER A 78 3.32 -6.03 -12.16
N HIS A 79 4.18 -5.84 -11.17
CA HIS A 79 4.22 -6.68 -9.98
C HIS A 79 3.54 -5.98 -8.82
N TRP A 80 2.64 -6.67 -8.12
CA TRP A 80 1.80 -6.09 -7.08
C TRP A 80 2.10 -6.72 -5.71
N GLU A 81 1.83 -5.96 -4.65
CA GLU A 81 1.73 -6.45 -3.28
C GLU A 81 0.30 -6.18 -2.80
N GLY A 82 -0.45 -7.21 -2.40
CA GLY A 82 -1.85 -7.09 -1.97
C GLY A 82 -2.01 -7.19 -0.45
N ASP A 83 -2.85 -6.39 0.18
CA ASP A 83 -3.08 -6.42 1.64
C ASP A 83 -4.53 -6.09 2.02
N SER A 84 -4.90 -6.48 3.23
CA SER A 84 -6.20 -6.18 3.83
C SER A 84 -6.06 -5.17 4.97
N ILE A 85 -6.77 -4.05 4.88
CA ILE A 85 -6.87 -3.08 5.99
C ILE A 85 -8.20 -3.24 6.70
N VAL A 86 -8.09 -3.58 7.99
CA VAL A 86 -9.24 -3.88 8.84
C VAL A 86 -9.68 -2.66 9.66
N GLY A 87 -10.99 -2.43 9.71
CA GLY A 87 -11.63 -1.41 10.54
C GLY A 87 -11.93 -1.87 11.97
N ARG A 88 -12.58 -1.01 12.76
CA ARG A 88 -13.05 -1.35 14.10
C ARG A 88 -14.03 -2.54 14.05
N GLY A 89 -13.88 -3.47 14.99
CA GLY A 89 -14.75 -4.65 15.09
C GLY A 89 -14.42 -5.79 14.11
N LYS A 90 -13.35 -5.66 13.32
CA LYS A 90 -12.79 -6.71 12.44
C LYS A 90 -13.70 -7.29 11.35
N ARG A 91 -14.91 -6.74 11.19
CA ARG A 91 -15.88 -7.20 10.19
C ARG A 91 -15.75 -6.47 8.85
N HIS A 92 -15.58 -5.16 8.90
CA HIS A 92 -15.46 -4.29 7.72
C HIS A 92 -13.98 -3.97 7.47
N GLY A 93 -13.62 -3.91 6.20
CA GLY A 93 -12.27 -3.68 5.74
C GLY A 93 -12.27 -3.27 4.28
N PHE A 94 -11.08 -3.06 3.76
CA PHE A 94 -10.86 -2.91 2.33
C PHE A 94 -9.60 -3.65 1.93
N HIS A 95 -9.61 -4.15 0.71
CA HIS A 95 -8.44 -4.73 0.06
C HIS A 95 -7.62 -3.62 -0.59
N THR A 96 -6.31 -3.79 -0.64
CA THR A 96 -5.36 -2.86 -1.26
C THR A 96 -4.42 -3.63 -2.18
N GLU A 97 -4.04 -3.01 -3.29
CA GLU A 97 -3.04 -3.52 -4.22
C GLU A 97 -2.04 -2.39 -4.51
N VAL A 98 -0.76 -2.66 -4.33
CA VAL A 98 0.29 -1.66 -4.58
C VAL A 98 1.28 -2.16 -5.61
N GLU A 99 1.41 -1.44 -6.71
CA GLU A 99 2.36 -1.77 -7.77
C GLU A 99 3.80 -1.47 -7.30
N ARG A 100 4.69 -2.45 -7.46
CA ARG A 100 6.01 -2.46 -6.83
C ARG A 100 7.01 -1.52 -7.50
N LYS A 101 6.84 -1.10 -8.75
CA LYS A 101 7.76 -0.14 -9.38
C LYS A 101 7.35 1.31 -9.08
N THR A 102 6.12 1.63 -9.43
CA THR A 102 5.49 2.96 -9.45
C THR A 102 4.86 3.35 -8.11
N ARG A 103 4.63 2.40 -7.21
CA ARG A 103 3.94 2.59 -5.92
C ARG A 103 2.48 3.03 -6.07
N TYR A 104 1.90 2.81 -7.24
CA TYR A 104 0.51 3.11 -7.51
C TYR A 104 -0.39 2.21 -6.66
N LEU A 105 -1.32 2.83 -5.92
CA LEU A 105 -2.21 2.17 -4.99
C LEU A 105 -3.60 2.05 -5.60
N LEU A 106 -4.20 0.87 -5.50
CA LEU A 106 -5.61 0.63 -5.71
C LEU A 106 -6.21 0.10 -4.41
N ALA A 107 -7.47 0.44 -4.12
CA ALA A 107 -8.17 -0.05 -2.93
C ALA A 107 -9.65 -0.29 -3.21
N LYS A 108 -10.21 -1.33 -2.59
CA LYS A 108 -11.62 -1.70 -2.75
C LYS A 108 -12.24 -2.08 -1.41
N LEU A 109 -13.34 -1.44 -1.05
CA LEU A 109 -14.12 -1.80 0.13
C LEU A 109 -14.66 -3.21 0.03
N LEU A 110 -14.64 -3.90 1.16
CA LEU A 110 -15.17 -5.25 1.32
C LEU A 110 -16.45 -5.18 2.16
N PRO A 111 -17.57 -5.74 1.68
CA PRO A 111 -18.78 -5.89 2.49
C PRO A 111 -18.52 -6.64 3.80
N LYS A 112 -17.63 -7.63 3.71
CA LYS A 112 -17.10 -8.38 4.84
C LYS A 112 -15.66 -8.81 4.52
N LEU A 113 -14.81 -8.78 5.53
CA LEU A 113 -13.45 -9.30 5.43
C LEU A 113 -13.48 -10.84 5.44
N ASP A 114 -13.55 -11.44 4.26
CA ASP A 114 -13.44 -12.89 4.06
C ASP A 114 -12.87 -13.21 2.67
N SER A 115 -12.61 -14.49 2.42
CA SER A 115 -11.93 -14.93 1.20
C SER A 115 -12.76 -14.72 -0.07
N VAL A 116 -14.08 -14.84 0.03
CA VAL A 116 -15.01 -14.63 -1.09
C VAL A 116 -14.97 -13.17 -1.53
N ASN A 117 -15.15 -12.24 -0.60
CA ASN A 117 -15.17 -10.83 -0.93
C ASN A 117 -13.80 -10.31 -1.36
N SER A 118 -12.72 -10.85 -0.78
CA SER A 118 -11.34 -10.43 -1.10
C SER A 118 -10.93 -10.83 -2.51
N VAL A 119 -11.25 -12.05 -2.96
CA VAL A 119 -10.95 -12.47 -4.33
C VAL A 119 -11.81 -11.73 -5.35
N VAL A 120 -13.10 -11.49 -5.07
CA VAL A 120 -13.97 -10.67 -5.93
C VAL A 120 -13.44 -9.24 -6.05
N ALA A 121 -12.93 -8.66 -4.96
CA ALA A 121 -12.31 -7.34 -5.00
C ALA A 121 -11.03 -7.33 -5.84
N GLN A 122 -10.16 -8.34 -5.71
CA GLN A 122 -8.95 -8.49 -6.52
C GLN A 122 -9.29 -8.62 -8.01
N ILE A 123 -10.22 -9.50 -8.37
CA ILE A 123 -10.67 -9.68 -9.76
C ILE A 123 -11.22 -8.37 -10.33
N LYS A 124 -12.00 -7.61 -9.55
CA LYS A 124 -12.51 -6.28 -9.98
C LYS A 124 -11.38 -5.26 -10.17
N ILE A 125 -10.41 -5.22 -9.25
CA ILE A 125 -9.25 -4.33 -9.36
C ILE A 125 -8.47 -4.67 -10.62
N PHE A 126 -7.98 -5.91 -10.73
CA PHE A 126 -7.14 -6.31 -11.84
C PHE A 126 -7.91 -6.31 -13.15
N GLY A 127 -9.17 -6.75 -13.17
CA GLY A 127 -10.07 -6.72 -14.32
C GLY A 127 -10.25 -5.34 -14.98
N SER A 128 -9.99 -4.25 -14.24
CA SER A 128 -10.04 -2.88 -14.77
C SER A 128 -8.72 -2.38 -15.39
N LEU A 129 -7.61 -3.09 -15.21
CA LEU A 129 -6.29 -2.73 -15.73
C LEU A 129 -6.03 -3.41 -17.08
N PRO A 130 -5.16 -2.93 -17.98
CA PRO A 130 -4.82 -3.73 -19.16
C PRO A 130 -4.00 -4.98 -18.79
N PHE A 131 -3.95 -5.97 -19.67
CA PHE A 131 -3.21 -7.22 -19.46
C PHE A 131 -1.71 -6.97 -19.18
N SER A 132 -1.12 -5.99 -19.84
CA SER A 132 0.29 -5.58 -19.64
C SER A 132 0.59 -5.05 -18.23
N ALA A 133 -0.44 -4.71 -17.45
CA ALA A 133 -0.35 -4.28 -16.06
C ALA A 133 -0.65 -5.40 -15.04
N ARG A 134 -0.85 -6.65 -15.46
CA ARG A 134 -1.20 -7.80 -14.60
C ARG A 134 -0.22 -9.00 -14.68
N LYS A 135 1.01 -8.88 -14.17
CA LYS A 135 1.97 -10.00 -14.15
C LYS A 135 1.83 -10.88 -12.90
N THR A 136 2.03 -10.29 -11.72
CA THR A 136 2.07 -11.08 -10.48
C THR A 136 1.52 -10.30 -9.29
N VAL A 137 1.03 -10.98 -8.27
CA VAL A 137 0.70 -10.38 -6.97
C VAL A 137 1.36 -11.16 -5.82
N THR A 138 1.79 -10.42 -4.79
CA THR A 138 2.36 -10.95 -3.55
C THR A 138 1.38 -10.78 -2.40
N LEU A 139 0.97 -11.88 -1.78
CA LEU A 139 0.04 -11.89 -0.66
C LEU A 139 0.74 -12.36 0.63
N ASP A 140 0.11 -12.14 1.78
CA ASP A 140 0.54 -12.72 3.04
C ASP A 140 -0.28 -13.99 3.28
N ASN A 141 -0.05 -14.65 4.42
CA ASN A 141 -0.76 -15.88 4.75
C ASN A 141 -2.12 -15.64 5.42
N GLY A 142 -2.79 -14.52 5.12
CA GLY A 142 -4.14 -14.23 5.57
C GLY A 142 -5.16 -15.21 4.99
N LEU A 143 -6.13 -15.64 5.81
CA LEU A 143 -7.21 -16.55 5.37
C LEU A 143 -8.10 -15.94 4.29
N GLU A 144 -8.16 -14.61 4.22
CA GLU A 144 -8.82 -13.89 3.14
C GLU A 144 -8.23 -14.19 1.75
N PHE A 145 -7.05 -14.81 1.68
CA PHE A 145 -6.36 -15.14 0.42
C PHE A 145 -6.40 -16.65 0.11
N VAL A 146 -7.20 -17.45 0.84
CA VAL A 146 -7.36 -18.89 0.56
C VAL A 146 -7.84 -19.16 -0.87
N ARG A 147 -8.69 -18.30 -1.43
CA ARG A 147 -9.26 -18.45 -2.78
C ARG A 147 -8.38 -17.89 -3.91
N HIS A 148 -7.09 -17.66 -3.68
CA HIS A 148 -6.19 -17.03 -4.65
C HIS A 148 -6.10 -17.74 -6.02
N GLN A 149 -6.35 -19.05 -6.09
CA GLN A 149 -6.33 -19.77 -7.37
C GLN A 149 -7.38 -19.24 -8.35
N GLU A 150 -8.51 -18.73 -7.86
CA GLU A 150 -9.54 -18.08 -8.69
C GLU A 150 -9.03 -16.79 -9.31
N LEU A 151 -8.19 -16.02 -8.59
CA LEU A 151 -7.56 -14.84 -9.19
C LEU A 151 -6.68 -15.25 -10.37
N THR A 152 -5.86 -16.31 -10.22
CA THR A 152 -5.01 -16.81 -11.30
C THR A 152 -5.84 -17.28 -12.49
N GLN A 153 -6.95 -17.98 -12.26
CA GLN A 153 -7.86 -18.44 -13.34
C GLN A 153 -8.50 -17.27 -14.10
N GLU A 154 -8.98 -16.26 -13.39
CA GLU A 154 -9.73 -15.13 -13.99
C GLU A 154 -8.82 -14.07 -14.63
N THR A 155 -7.56 -13.96 -14.21
CA THR A 155 -6.66 -12.86 -14.65
C THR A 155 -5.38 -13.32 -15.32
N GLY A 156 -5.02 -14.60 -15.21
CA GLY A 156 -3.74 -15.13 -15.66
C GLY A 156 -2.55 -14.74 -14.77
N MET A 157 -2.78 -14.03 -13.66
CA MET A 157 -1.71 -13.57 -12.78
C MET A 157 -1.13 -14.68 -11.91
N ASN A 158 0.19 -14.70 -11.76
CA ASN A 158 0.85 -15.55 -10.78
C ASN A 158 0.72 -14.96 -9.37
N VAL A 159 0.28 -15.78 -8.42
CA VAL A 159 0.12 -15.39 -7.02
C VAL A 159 1.20 -16.05 -6.17
N TYR A 160 1.92 -15.25 -5.39
CA TYR A 160 2.96 -15.73 -4.48
C TYR A 160 2.68 -15.31 -3.04
N PHE A 161 3.17 -16.10 -2.09
CA PHE A 161 2.94 -15.89 -0.66
C PHE A 161 4.24 -15.65 0.10
N ALA A 162 4.29 -14.55 0.84
CA ALA A 162 5.40 -14.25 1.74
C ALA A 162 5.53 -15.33 2.85
N ASP A 163 6.72 -15.44 3.45
CA ASP A 163 6.93 -16.32 4.59
C ASP A 163 6.11 -15.84 5.80
N PRO A 164 5.58 -16.76 6.62
CA PRO A 164 4.95 -16.41 7.89
C PRO A 164 5.88 -15.53 8.75
N TYR A 165 5.31 -14.49 9.37
CA TYR A 165 6.02 -13.54 10.23
C TYR A 165 7.13 -12.70 9.58
N LYS A 166 7.33 -12.78 8.26
CA LYS A 166 8.32 -11.96 7.54
C LYS A 166 7.67 -10.80 6.79
N SER A 167 7.03 -9.88 7.52
CA SER A 167 6.37 -8.70 6.93
C SER A 167 7.28 -7.86 6.03
N ARG A 168 8.60 -7.88 6.25
CA ARG A 168 9.60 -7.15 5.46
C ARG A 168 9.66 -7.59 3.99
N GLN A 169 9.28 -8.82 3.66
CA GLN A 169 9.18 -9.30 2.27
C GLN A 169 8.09 -8.54 1.47
N ARG A 170 7.23 -7.81 2.16
CA ARG A 170 6.18 -6.94 1.60
C ARG A 170 6.31 -5.49 2.09
N GLY A 171 7.54 -4.98 2.07
CA GLY A 171 7.84 -3.65 2.61
C GLY A 171 7.09 -2.49 1.92
N THR A 172 6.55 -2.69 0.71
CA THR A 172 5.78 -1.65 0.00
C THR A 172 4.41 -1.46 0.67
N ASN A 173 3.76 -2.55 1.05
CA ASN A 173 2.47 -2.51 1.74
C ASN A 173 2.57 -1.87 3.12
N GLU A 174 3.62 -2.15 3.90
CA GLU A 174 3.77 -1.52 5.22
C GLU A 174 3.80 0.02 5.12
N ASN A 175 4.56 0.55 4.16
CA ASN A 175 4.63 1.99 3.93
C ASN A 175 3.28 2.56 3.49
N THR A 176 2.66 1.93 2.49
CA THR A 176 1.42 2.40 1.88
C THR A 176 0.23 2.32 2.84
N ASN A 177 0.14 1.23 3.61
CA ASN A 177 -0.83 1.11 4.71
C ASN A 177 -0.60 2.21 5.75
N GLY A 178 0.65 2.57 6.04
CA GLY A 178 0.97 3.70 6.90
C GLY A 178 0.42 5.04 6.38
N LEU A 179 0.39 5.26 5.07
CA LEU A 179 -0.23 6.45 4.47
C LEU A 179 -1.75 6.42 4.61
N LEU A 180 -2.39 5.30 4.28
CA LEU A 180 -3.83 5.10 4.44
C LEU A 180 -4.27 5.29 5.89
N ARG A 181 -3.47 4.84 6.86
CA ARG A 181 -3.75 4.99 8.30
C ARG A 181 -3.65 6.43 8.81
N ARG A 182 -3.13 7.38 8.03
CA ARG A 182 -3.21 8.82 8.38
C ARG A 182 -4.62 9.37 8.19
N TYR A 183 -5.33 8.89 7.17
CA TYR A 183 -6.73 9.24 6.93
C TYR A 183 -7.69 8.35 7.71
N LEU A 184 -7.34 7.07 7.83
CA LEU A 184 -8.16 6.04 8.45
C LEU A 184 -7.41 5.41 9.63
N PRO A 185 -7.25 6.14 10.76
CA PRO A 185 -6.55 5.63 11.94
C PRO A 185 -6.98 4.24 12.38
N LYS A 186 -6.09 3.55 13.10
CA LYS A 186 -6.43 2.25 13.69
C LYS A 186 -7.66 2.41 14.59
N LYS A 187 -8.55 1.42 14.54
CA LYS A 187 -9.85 1.44 15.27
C LYS A 187 -10.86 2.47 14.76
N THR A 188 -10.63 3.12 13.62
CA THR A 188 -11.70 3.81 12.89
C THR A 188 -12.72 2.77 12.40
N SER A 189 -14.02 3.06 12.57
CA SER A 189 -15.09 2.23 12.04
C SER A 189 -15.21 2.47 10.53
N PHE A 190 -15.23 1.40 9.73
CA PHE A 190 -15.44 1.49 8.28
C PHE A 190 -16.88 1.17 7.87
N ARG A 191 -17.81 1.14 8.83
CA ARG A 191 -19.23 0.82 8.56
C ARG A 191 -19.89 1.81 7.59
N ASN A 192 -19.52 3.09 7.70
CA ASN A 192 -20.12 4.18 6.91
C ASN A 192 -19.13 4.74 5.88
N LEU A 193 -17.96 4.10 5.71
CA LEU A 193 -17.00 4.54 4.70
C LEU A 193 -17.52 4.10 3.34
N SER A 194 -17.74 5.06 2.44
CA SER A 194 -18.15 4.80 1.07
C SER A 194 -16.95 4.52 0.17
N GLN A 195 -17.20 3.88 -0.98
CA GLN A 195 -16.12 3.63 -1.95
C GLN A 195 -15.62 4.95 -2.57
N GLY A 196 -16.48 5.97 -2.68
CA GLY A 196 -16.10 7.30 -3.16
C GLY A 196 -15.05 7.94 -2.24
N GLU A 197 -15.34 8.01 -0.93
CA GLU A 197 -14.39 8.57 0.05
C GLU A 197 -13.06 7.78 0.07
N LEU A 198 -13.11 6.45 -0.06
CA LEU A 198 -11.87 5.66 -0.16
C LEU A 198 -11.10 5.98 -1.45
N ASN A 199 -11.78 6.18 -2.57
CA ASN A 199 -11.17 6.56 -3.84
C ASN A 199 -10.51 7.94 -3.74
N ASP A 200 -11.14 8.91 -3.08
CA ASP A 200 -10.58 10.25 -2.88
C ASP A 200 -9.28 10.19 -2.08
N ILE A 201 -9.27 9.41 -0.99
CA ILE A 201 -8.05 9.16 -0.19
C ILE A 201 -6.94 8.52 -1.04
N VAL A 202 -7.29 7.51 -1.85
CA VAL A 202 -6.32 6.82 -2.73
C VAL A 202 -5.80 7.77 -3.81
N ALA A 203 -6.66 8.59 -4.40
CA ALA A 203 -6.29 9.59 -5.38
C ALA A 203 -5.30 10.60 -4.77
N GLU A 204 -5.57 11.13 -3.58
CA GLU A 204 -4.62 12.00 -2.90
C GLU A 204 -3.26 11.31 -2.62
N ILE A 205 -3.27 10.01 -2.28
CA ILE A 205 -2.03 9.23 -2.08
C ILE A 205 -1.26 9.04 -3.38
N ASN A 206 -1.95 8.79 -4.49
CA ASN A 206 -1.34 8.57 -5.80
C ASN A 206 -0.88 9.88 -6.46
N ASN A 207 -1.47 11.02 -6.11
CA ASN A 207 -1.07 12.37 -6.50
C ASN A 207 -0.01 12.98 -5.56
N ARG A 208 0.64 12.18 -4.70
CA ARG A 208 1.73 12.65 -3.83
C ARG A 208 3.11 12.30 -4.38
N PRO A 209 3.94 13.30 -4.71
CA PRO A 209 5.34 13.09 -5.12
C PRO A 209 6.14 12.29 -4.10
N ARG A 210 6.80 11.20 -4.53
CA ARG A 210 7.58 10.32 -3.63
C ARG A 210 9.08 10.46 -3.87
N LYS A 211 9.86 10.66 -2.80
CA LYS A 211 11.34 10.75 -2.89
C LYS A 211 11.96 9.50 -3.54
N CYS A 212 11.44 8.31 -3.24
CA CYS A 212 11.91 7.06 -3.84
C CYS A 212 11.62 6.92 -5.35
N LEU A 213 10.78 7.79 -5.92
CA LEU A 213 10.47 7.86 -7.34
C LEU A 213 11.04 9.14 -7.98
N GLY A 214 12.11 9.70 -7.41
CA GLY A 214 12.68 10.96 -7.90
C GLY A 214 11.73 12.16 -7.78
N TYR A 215 10.78 12.11 -6.85
CA TYR A 215 9.71 13.11 -6.67
C TYR A 215 8.69 13.18 -7.81
N VAL A 216 8.55 12.10 -8.60
CA VAL A 216 7.42 11.89 -9.49
C VAL A 216 6.21 11.36 -8.70
N GLU A 217 5.01 11.64 -9.19
CA GLU A 217 3.76 11.09 -8.64
C GLU A 217 3.53 9.65 -9.10
N PRO A 218 3.09 8.75 -8.20
CA PRO A 218 2.73 7.38 -8.56
C PRO A 218 1.76 7.27 -9.74
N VAL A 219 0.74 8.14 -9.80
CA VAL A 219 -0.23 8.12 -10.92
C VAL A 219 0.43 8.47 -12.25
N GLU A 220 1.26 9.51 -12.28
CA GLU A 220 1.97 9.97 -13.48
C GLU A 220 2.88 8.86 -14.02
N LEU A 221 3.63 8.22 -13.12
CA LEU A 221 4.54 7.14 -13.49
C LEU A 221 3.79 5.86 -13.89
N PHE A 222 2.68 5.53 -13.25
CA PHE A 222 1.86 4.38 -13.64
C PHE A 222 1.29 4.56 -15.04
N MET A 223 0.75 5.75 -15.34
CA MET A 223 0.17 6.05 -16.66
C MET A 223 1.22 6.01 -17.77
N SER A 224 2.47 6.45 -17.52
CA SER A 224 3.52 6.38 -18.54
C SER A 224 3.82 4.94 -18.98
N TYR A 225 3.96 4.01 -18.03
CA TYR A 225 4.18 2.58 -18.35
C TYR A 225 2.97 1.90 -18.98
N ASN A 226 1.77 2.38 -18.67
CA ASN A 226 0.54 1.85 -19.22
C ASN A 226 0.37 2.24 -20.70
N ASN A 227 0.69 3.50 -21.03
CA ASN A 227 0.60 4.03 -22.39
C ASN A 227 1.71 3.50 -23.31
N GLU A 228 2.91 3.23 -22.79
CA GLU A 228 4.02 2.63 -23.55
C GLU A 228 3.81 1.15 -23.90
N ARG A 229 2.80 0.49 -23.31
CA ARG A 229 2.53 -0.95 -23.45
C ARG A 229 1.08 -1.29 -23.83
N SER A 230 0.34 -0.29 -24.30
CA SER A 230 -0.98 -0.45 -24.93
C SER A 230 -0.83 -0.43 -26.45
#